data_AF-A0A845RA35-F1
#
_entry.id   AF-A0A845RA35-F1
#
_cell.length_a   1.000
_cell.length_b   1.000
_cell.length_c   1.000
_cell.angle_alpha   90.00
_cell.angle_beta   90.00
_cell.angle_gamma   90.00
#
_symmetry.space_group_name_H-M   'P 1'
#
loop_
_entity.id
_entity.type
_entity.pdbx_description
1 polymer ?
#
loop_
_entity_poly.entity_id
_entity_poly.type
_entity_poly.pdbx_seq_one_letter_code
_entity_poly.pdbx_strand_id
1 'polypeptide(L)'
;MNDFLNQLEQWNEEDKYQEIIDAVEALPREKWDFTLTSALARAYNNLAMDLMPPEDRPLYQRALELLLPLEDQLEEAAKQDPDVAHTWNFRVAYAHFYLGQESQALPYFEKALEARPGDEDTLEMIDRCNRNLALPLNMKPFRGRAEEGWSAFLEGEKELRALMDQEDREAVGEKLVARCTELLSPAFADVAFELGHNGEKYELILVPEGDRTRLFQLAYFQKRVPKELLDKWNILVGRTRSSGFGLRMNGQDITPEDVQVWAEKTPDNGLGLRLYCEKLAPLWREDQNQVYNIIYILLDQALGELAAMRYVDYLDILDAPVEGEGITLDRLADFVATEVDPEGWPRANDPELAGERYTAYEGKPSEKEDWPLRADVYVGVTCCVPLLKGYLQGDDYYIDRLHRDGVVPGFFYYPLDGIDKKDILDLRDQLEQAITARCGEGIVTFIGGATGTELGYLDFIAWDLRVLLDAAVEVFAGAPVQWAAFHTFRFNVSGIGLKQDKEE
;
A
#
# COMPACT_ATOMS: atom_id res chain seq x y z
N MET A 1 32.06 -23.56 24.51
CA MET A 1 30.77 -23.16 23.92
C MET A 1 29.71 -23.02 25.01
N ASN A 2 29.48 -24.05 25.84
CA ASN A 2 28.52 -23.97 26.95
C ASN A 2 28.80 -22.82 27.94
N ASP A 3 30.06 -22.59 28.33
CA ASP A 3 30.40 -21.45 29.22
C ASP A 3 30.09 -20.09 28.60
N PHE A 4 30.18 -19.98 27.27
CA PHE A 4 29.87 -18.74 26.55
C PHE A 4 28.36 -18.53 26.48
N LEU A 5 27.58 -19.57 26.15
CA LEU A 5 26.11 -19.48 26.16
C LEU A 5 25.56 -19.14 27.55
N ASN A 6 26.11 -19.74 28.61
CA ASN A 6 25.74 -19.39 29.99
C ASN A 6 26.04 -17.91 30.31
N GLN A 7 27.14 -17.37 29.78
CA GLN A 7 27.47 -15.94 29.93
C GLN A 7 26.46 -15.05 29.21
N LEU A 8 25.99 -15.45 28.02
CA LEU A 8 24.95 -14.71 27.29
C LEU A 8 23.63 -14.70 28.04
N GLU A 9 23.22 -15.83 28.63
CA GLU A 9 22.00 -15.88 29.46
C GLU A 9 22.14 -15.02 30.72
N GLN A 10 23.30 -15.04 31.39
CA GLN A 10 23.54 -14.16 32.53
C GLN A 10 23.45 -12.68 32.13
N TRP A 11 24.04 -12.28 31.00
CA TRP A 11 23.93 -10.90 30.52
C TRP A 11 22.48 -10.55 30.15
N ASN A 12 21.72 -11.50 29.62
CA ASN A 12 20.31 -11.27 29.31
C ASN A 12 19.48 -11.04 30.59
N GLU A 13 19.73 -11.80 31.66
CA GLU A 13 19.09 -11.60 32.97
C GLU A 13 19.50 -10.29 33.65
N GLU A 14 20.68 -9.76 33.32
CA GLU A 14 21.22 -8.50 33.85
C GLU A 14 20.92 -7.28 32.94
N ASP A 15 20.05 -7.43 31.92
CA ASP A 15 19.71 -6.41 30.91
C ASP A 15 20.93 -5.85 30.13
N LYS A 16 22.01 -6.64 30.03
CA LYS A 16 23.27 -6.30 29.34
C LYS A 16 23.23 -6.70 27.87
N TYR A 17 22.25 -6.17 27.15
CA TYR A 17 21.97 -6.56 25.76
C TYR A 17 23.09 -6.14 24.80
N GLN A 18 23.69 -4.97 25.00
CA GLN A 18 24.80 -4.49 24.17
C GLN A 18 26.02 -5.40 24.30
N GLU A 19 26.32 -5.90 25.49
CA GLU A 19 27.42 -6.82 25.73
C GLU A 19 27.22 -8.16 25.01
N ILE A 20 25.98 -8.65 24.92
CA ILE A 20 25.64 -9.84 24.11
C ILE A 20 25.90 -9.55 22.63
N ILE A 21 25.43 -8.41 22.13
CA ILE A 21 25.61 -8.01 20.72
C ILE A 21 27.10 -7.93 20.39
N ASP A 22 27.86 -7.16 21.15
CA ASP A 22 29.30 -6.96 20.93
C ASP A 22 30.07 -8.29 20.99
N ALA A 23 29.73 -9.17 21.94
CA ALA A 23 30.42 -10.44 22.12
C ALA A 23 30.15 -11.43 20.99
N VAL A 24 28.89 -11.53 20.51
CA VAL A 24 28.55 -12.44 19.41
C VAL A 24 29.05 -11.88 18.08
N GLU A 25 28.94 -10.57 17.83
CA GLU A 25 29.40 -9.97 16.57
C GLU A 25 30.93 -9.97 16.42
N ALA A 26 31.67 -10.01 17.52
CA ALA A 26 33.12 -10.21 17.50
C ALA A 26 33.54 -11.63 17.04
N LEU A 27 32.62 -12.60 16.98
CA LEU A 27 32.91 -13.95 16.50
C LEU A 27 32.89 -14.03 14.97
N PRO A 28 33.77 -14.84 14.34
CA PRO A 28 33.67 -15.16 12.91
C PRO A 28 32.28 -15.74 12.56
N ARG A 29 31.72 -15.33 11.42
CA ARG A 29 30.35 -15.69 10.99
C ARG A 29 30.15 -17.20 10.89
N GLU A 30 31.20 -17.97 10.62
CA GLU A 30 31.17 -19.43 10.55
C GLU A 30 30.86 -20.10 11.89
N LYS A 31 30.99 -19.36 13.00
CA LYS A 31 30.64 -19.85 14.33
C LYS A 31 29.20 -19.58 14.73
N TRP A 32 28.46 -18.80 13.93
CA TRP A 32 27.09 -18.42 14.25
C TRP A 32 26.17 -19.58 13.88
N ASP A 33 25.86 -20.40 14.88
CA ASP A 33 24.84 -21.43 14.76
C ASP A 33 23.44 -20.86 15.08
N PHE A 34 22.42 -21.71 14.99
CA PHE A 34 21.03 -21.32 15.27
C PHE A 34 20.89 -20.66 16.65
N THR A 35 21.49 -21.24 17.69
CA THR A 35 21.37 -20.78 19.07
C THR A 35 22.01 -19.42 19.26
N LEU A 36 23.25 -19.22 18.78
CA LEU A 36 23.93 -17.92 18.87
C LEU A 36 23.22 -16.84 18.05
N THR A 37 22.74 -17.18 16.86
CA THR A 37 22.01 -16.24 16.01
C THR A 37 20.68 -15.82 16.64
N SER A 38 19.96 -16.77 17.24
CA SER A 38 18.71 -16.49 17.94
C SER A 38 18.93 -15.67 19.23
N ALA A 39 20.00 -15.95 19.98
CA ALA A 39 20.38 -15.17 21.17
C ALA A 39 20.77 -13.73 20.81
N LEU A 40 21.50 -13.53 19.70
CA LEU A 40 21.83 -12.21 19.19
C LEU A 40 20.57 -11.43 18.77
N ALA A 41 19.64 -12.08 18.06
CA ALA A 41 18.38 -11.45 17.68
C ALA A 41 17.52 -11.06 18.89
N ARG A 42 17.48 -11.90 19.95
CA ARG A 42 16.83 -11.55 21.23
C ARG A 42 17.46 -10.29 21.83
N ALA A 43 18.78 -10.20 21.86
CA ALA A 43 19.47 -9.02 22.40
C ALA A 43 19.15 -7.75 21.60
N TYR A 44 19.07 -7.83 20.27
CA TYR A 44 18.61 -6.72 19.42
C TYR A 44 17.16 -6.29 19.75
N ASN A 45 16.22 -7.25 19.84
CA ASN A 45 14.83 -6.96 20.21
C ASN A 45 14.72 -6.29 21.59
N ASN A 46 15.50 -6.76 22.57
CA ASN A 46 15.43 -6.25 23.93
C ASN A 46 16.08 -4.86 24.05
N LEU A 47 17.24 -4.65 23.42
CA LEU A 47 17.90 -3.34 23.38
C LEU A 47 17.00 -2.28 22.75
N ALA A 48 16.20 -2.65 21.75
CA ALA A 48 15.26 -1.76 21.09
C ALA A 48 14.14 -1.25 22.02
N MET A 49 13.79 -1.97 23.08
CA MET A 49 12.73 -1.57 24.02
C MET A 49 13.04 -0.28 24.77
N ASP A 50 14.32 0.04 24.97
CA ASP A 50 14.76 1.25 25.66
C ASP A 50 14.85 2.47 24.74
N LEU A 51 14.48 2.31 23.47
CA LEU A 51 14.49 3.35 22.44
C LEU A 51 13.07 3.69 21.99
N MET A 52 12.92 4.91 21.47
CA MET A 52 11.69 5.35 20.82
C MET A 52 11.86 5.27 19.30
N PRO A 53 10.77 5.20 18.52
CA PRO A 53 10.84 5.42 17.08
C PRO A 53 11.31 6.84 16.74
N PRO A 54 12.18 7.01 15.71
CA PRO A 54 12.62 5.99 14.75
C PRO A 54 13.87 5.19 15.15
N GLU A 55 14.53 5.48 16.26
CA GLU A 55 15.83 4.90 16.65
C GLU A 55 15.78 3.40 16.96
N ASP A 56 14.61 2.88 17.37
CA ASP A 56 14.37 1.47 17.65
C ASP A 56 14.30 0.59 16.37
N ARG A 57 13.82 1.15 15.26
CA ARG A 57 13.47 0.40 14.03
C ARG A 57 14.63 -0.39 13.44
N PRO A 58 15.85 0.16 13.31
CA PRO A 58 16.99 -0.60 12.78
C PRO A 58 17.33 -1.84 13.61
N LEU A 59 17.10 -1.82 14.93
CA LEU A 59 17.40 -2.96 15.81
C LEU A 59 16.38 -4.08 15.61
N TYR A 60 15.08 -3.77 15.52
CA TYR A 60 14.05 -4.76 15.18
C TYR A 60 14.25 -5.34 13.77
N GLN A 61 14.58 -4.49 12.79
CA GLN A 61 14.90 -4.94 11.44
C GLN A 61 16.10 -5.90 11.46
N ARG A 62 17.13 -5.57 12.24
CA ARG A 62 18.31 -6.43 12.41
C ARG A 62 17.96 -7.77 13.05
N ALA A 63 17.05 -7.81 14.02
CA ALA A 63 16.57 -9.06 14.60
C ALA A 63 15.87 -9.95 13.54
N LEU A 64 15.03 -9.37 12.67
CA LEU A 64 14.40 -10.10 11.56
C LEU A 64 15.42 -10.63 10.54
N GLU A 65 16.40 -9.81 10.15
CA GLU A 65 17.49 -10.24 9.25
C GLU A 65 18.28 -11.45 9.78
N LEU A 66 18.37 -11.59 11.11
CA LEU A 66 19.02 -12.71 11.76
C LEU A 66 18.09 -13.93 11.88
N LEU A 67 16.81 -13.73 12.19
CA LEU A 67 15.87 -14.81 12.49
C LEU A 67 15.28 -15.46 11.25
N LEU A 68 14.85 -14.68 10.25
CA LEU A 68 14.14 -15.20 9.07
C LEU A 68 14.97 -16.24 8.29
N PRO A 69 16.30 -16.07 8.07
CA PRO A 69 17.10 -17.10 7.41
C PRO A 69 17.23 -18.42 8.19
N LEU A 70 16.84 -18.46 9.47
CA LEU A 70 16.85 -19.67 10.30
C LEU A 70 15.58 -20.52 10.16
N GLU A 71 14.55 -20.04 9.45
CA GLU A 71 13.24 -20.72 9.36
C GLU A 71 13.38 -22.16 8.85
N ASP A 72 14.22 -22.40 7.83
CA ASP A 72 14.49 -23.74 7.28
C ASP A 72 15.16 -24.71 8.28
N GLN A 73 15.79 -24.19 9.33
CA GLN A 73 16.45 -24.98 10.38
C GLN A 73 15.56 -25.19 11.61
N LEU A 74 14.44 -24.47 11.70
CA LEU A 74 13.58 -24.43 12.87
C LEU A 74 13.03 -25.80 13.25
N GLU A 75 12.58 -26.60 12.27
CA GLU A 75 12.02 -27.93 12.52
C GLU A 75 13.03 -28.85 13.20
N GLU A 76 14.29 -28.83 12.75
CA GLU A 76 15.34 -29.66 13.32
C GLU A 76 15.78 -29.17 14.71
N ALA A 77 15.86 -27.85 14.89
CA ALA A 77 16.14 -27.25 16.20
C ALA A 77 15.03 -27.60 17.22
N ALA A 78 13.76 -27.54 16.81
CA ALA A 78 12.61 -27.87 17.64
C ALA A 78 12.54 -29.35 18.06
N LYS A 79 13.15 -30.28 17.29
CA LYS A 79 13.29 -31.69 17.71
C LYS A 79 14.27 -31.86 18.87
N GLN A 80 15.28 -31.00 18.95
CA GLN A 80 16.29 -31.03 20.00
C GLN A 80 15.78 -30.32 21.26
N ASP A 81 15.10 -29.18 21.08
CA ASP A 81 14.47 -28.41 22.14
C ASP A 81 13.10 -27.89 21.66
N PRO A 82 11.99 -28.51 22.11
CA PRO A 82 10.64 -28.10 21.70
C PRO A 82 10.31 -26.64 21.99
N ASP A 83 10.98 -26.00 22.96
CA ASP A 83 10.74 -24.60 23.31
C ASP A 83 11.30 -23.61 22.27
N VAL A 84 12.21 -24.06 21.41
CA VAL A 84 12.75 -23.27 20.30
C VAL A 84 11.65 -22.85 19.34
N ALA A 85 10.65 -23.71 19.09
CA ALA A 85 9.53 -23.37 18.23
C ALA A 85 8.73 -22.19 18.81
N HIS A 86 8.48 -22.15 20.12
CA HIS A 86 7.83 -21.01 20.77
C HIS A 86 8.71 -19.76 20.70
N THR A 87 9.94 -19.85 21.20
CA THR A 87 10.79 -18.68 21.40
C THR A 87 11.25 -18.03 20.09
N TRP A 88 11.52 -18.81 19.05
CA TRP A 88 11.85 -18.26 17.72
C TRP A 88 10.66 -17.53 17.11
N ASN A 89 9.47 -18.18 17.08
CA ASN A 89 8.26 -17.57 16.53
C ASN A 89 7.89 -16.29 17.30
N PHE A 90 7.97 -16.32 18.63
CA PHE A 90 7.73 -15.15 19.46
C PHE A 90 8.69 -14.01 19.14
N ARG A 91 9.99 -14.27 18.96
CA ARG A 91 10.99 -13.23 18.64
C ARG A 91 10.79 -12.61 17.26
N VAL A 92 10.42 -13.41 16.26
CA VAL A 92 10.06 -12.93 14.91
C VAL A 92 8.81 -12.05 14.98
N ALA A 93 7.77 -12.57 15.64
CA ALA A 93 6.52 -11.84 15.83
C ALA A 93 6.72 -10.53 16.59
N TYR A 94 7.55 -10.53 17.63
CA TYR A 94 7.89 -9.37 18.44
C TYR A 94 8.53 -8.27 17.58
N ALA A 95 9.51 -8.61 16.76
CA ALA A 95 10.16 -7.64 15.88
C ALA A 95 9.17 -7.05 14.86
N HIS A 96 8.36 -7.89 14.19
CA HIS A 96 7.30 -7.41 13.29
C HIS A 96 6.29 -6.50 14.00
N PHE A 97 5.85 -6.87 15.20
CA PHE A 97 4.87 -6.10 15.97
C PHE A 97 5.38 -4.70 16.27
N TYR A 98 6.60 -4.58 16.80
CA TYR A 98 7.14 -3.26 17.12
C TYR A 98 7.46 -2.45 15.86
N LEU A 99 7.77 -3.08 14.73
CA LEU A 99 7.86 -2.41 13.43
C LEU A 99 6.50 -1.92 12.88
N GLY A 100 5.39 -2.15 13.59
CA GLY A 100 4.03 -1.78 13.13
C GLY A 100 3.54 -2.67 12.00
N GLN A 101 3.96 -3.94 11.98
CA GLN A 101 3.63 -4.94 10.97
C GLN A 101 2.79 -6.06 11.63
N GLU A 102 1.69 -5.70 12.28
CA GLU A 102 0.88 -6.64 13.07
C GLU A 102 0.30 -7.79 12.25
N SER A 103 0.00 -7.57 10.96
CA SER A 103 -0.44 -8.62 10.04
C SER A 103 0.63 -9.70 9.82
N GLN A 104 1.90 -9.31 9.83
CA GLN A 104 3.03 -10.23 9.74
C GLN A 104 3.33 -10.86 11.10
N ALA A 105 3.16 -10.10 12.20
CA ALA A 105 3.41 -10.59 13.55
C ALA A 105 2.42 -11.67 13.99
N LEU A 106 1.13 -11.49 13.69
CA LEU A 106 0.04 -12.33 14.20
C LEU A 106 0.24 -13.83 13.88
N PRO A 107 0.50 -14.25 12.62
CA PRO A 107 0.74 -15.67 12.30
C PRO A 107 1.92 -16.28 13.07
N TYR A 108 2.96 -15.50 13.36
CA TYR A 108 4.08 -15.98 14.16
C TYR A 108 3.72 -16.08 15.65
N PHE A 109 2.96 -15.14 16.21
CA PHE A 109 2.46 -15.31 17.59
C PHE A 109 1.51 -16.50 17.72
N GLU A 110 0.65 -16.75 16.73
CA GLU A 110 -0.23 -17.93 16.71
C GLU A 110 0.60 -19.23 16.70
N LYS A 111 1.63 -19.33 15.85
CA LYS A 111 2.58 -20.46 15.86
C LYS A 111 3.33 -20.59 17.18
N ALA A 112 3.71 -19.47 17.81
CA ALA A 112 4.33 -19.50 19.13
C ALA A 112 3.36 -20.10 20.16
N LEU A 113 2.09 -19.68 20.16
CA LEU A 113 1.06 -20.20 21.05
C LEU A 113 0.76 -21.69 20.80
N GLU A 114 0.79 -22.15 19.55
CA GLU A 114 0.67 -23.57 19.22
C GLU A 114 1.80 -24.40 19.85
N ALA A 115 3.03 -23.88 19.83
CA ALA A 115 4.20 -24.52 20.43
C ALA A 115 4.16 -24.51 21.97
N ARG A 116 3.57 -23.47 22.58
CA ARG A 116 3.39 -23.36 24.02
C ARG A 116 1.96 -22.90 24.38
N PRO A 117 0.97 -23.82 24.40
CA PRO A 117 -0.41 -23.45 24.68
C PRO A 117 -0.61 -22.86 26.07
N GLY A 118 -1.33 -21.74 26.15
CA GLY A 118 -1.65 -21.05 27.41
C GLY A 118 -0.58 -20.08 27.91
N ASP A 119 0.44 -19.78 27.09
CA ASP A 119 1.41 -18.73 27.37
C ASP A 119 0.72 -17.35 27.38
N GLU A 120 0.63 -16.76 28.58
CA GLU A 120 -0.13 -15.51 28.82
C GLU A 120 0.45 -14.33 28.02
N ASP A 121 1.78 -14.22 27.94
CA ASP A 121 2.46 -13.17 27.18
C ASP A 121 2.14 -13.26 25.69
N THR A 122 2.15 -14.46 25.12
CA THR A 122 1.81 -14.68 23.71
C THR A 122 0.34 -14.37 23.44
N LEU A 123 -0.57 -14.76 24.33
CA LEU A 123 -2.00 -14.42 24.23
C LEU A 123 -2.23 -12.89 24.27
N GLU A 124 -1.53 -12.18 25.15
CA GLU A 124 -1.60 -10.72 25.23
C GLU A 124 -1.12 -10.08 23.92
N MET A 125 -0.01 -10.56 23.35
CA MET A 125 0.51 -10.03 22.08
C MET A 125 -0.45 -10.28 20.91
N ILE A 126 -1.09 -11.45 20.84
CA ILE A 126 -2.14 -11.75 19.84
C ILE A 126 -3.31 -10.77 19.98
N ASP A 127 -3.80 -10.54 21.20
CA ASP A 127 -4.88 -9.59 21.46
C ASP A 127 -4.49 -8.16 21.06
N ARG A 128 -3.24 -7.75 21.33
CA ARG A 128 -2.71 -6.46 20.88
C ARG A 128 -2.65 -6.36 19.35
N CYS A 129 -2.19 -7.39 18.65
CA CYS A 129 -2.22 -7.45 17.18
C CYS A 129 -3.65 -7.26 16.65
N ASN A 130 -4.61 -8.03 17.18
CA ASN A 130 -6.00 -7.97 16.74
C ASN A 130 -6.63 -6.58 16.98
N ARG A 131 -6.35 -5.94 18.12
CA ARG A 131 -6.80 -4.57 18.40
C ARG A 131 -6.19 -3.54 17.45
N ASN A 132 -4.88 -3.63 17.19
CA ASN A 132 -4.21 -2.70 16.28
C ASN A 132 -4.67 -2.87 14.83
N LEU A 133 -4.92 -4.11 14.40
CA LEU A 133 -5.44 -4.41 13.07
C LEU A 133 -6.88 -3.90 12.89
N ALA A 134 -7.74 -4.06 13.92
CA ALA A 134 -9.12 -3.56 13.88
C ALA A 134 -9.22 -2.03 14.01
N LEU A 135 -8.31 -1.40 14.77
CA LEU A 135 -8.31 0.03 15.06
C LEU A 135 -6.87 0.61 14.97
N PRO A 136 -6.37 0.90 13.75
CA PRO A 136 -4.98 1.31 13.52
C PRO A 136 -4.73 2.77 13.90
N LEU A 137 -4.79 3.07 15.20
CA LEU A 137 -4.56 4.41 15.78
C LEU A 137 -3.16 4.63 16.34
N ASN A 138 -2.35 3.57 16.43
CA ASN A 138 -0.99 3.61 17.00
C ASN A 138 0.08 4.02 15.98
N MET A 139 -0.32 4.30 14.75
CA MET A 139 0.53 4.80 13.68
C MET A 139 0.36 6.29 13.47
N LYS A 140 1.42 6.95 13.01
CA LYS A 140 1.34 8.34 12.61
C LYS A 140 0.48 8.46 11.36
N PRO A 141 -0.58 9.28 11.36
CA PRO A 141 -1.47 9.41 10.21
C PRO A 141 -0.72 9.95 8.98
N PHE A 142 -1.09 9.48 7.79
CA PHE A 142 -0.42 9.91 6.54
C PHE A 142 -0.50 11.41 6.33
N ARG A 143 -1.55 12.08 6.84
CA ARG A 143 -1.61 13.54 6.85
C ARG A 143 -0.36 14.17 7.48
N GLY A 144 0.00 13.74 8.69
CA GLY A 144 1.18 14.28 9.39
C GLY A 144 2.48 13.85 8.71
N ARG A 145 2.54 12.60 8.23
CA ARG A 145 3.69 12.09 7.47
C ARG A 145 3.92 12.86 6.16
N ALA A 146 2.86 13.24 5.46
CA ALA A 146 2.92 14.05 4.25
C ALA A 146 3.47 15.46 4.52
N GLU A 147 3.04 16.09 5.62
CA GLU A 147 3.58 17.38 6.07
C GLU A 147 5.09 17.28 6.39
N GLU A 148 5.51 16.21 7.04
CA GLU A 148 6.93 15.95 7.34
C GLU A 148 7.76 15.64 6.09
N GLY A 149 7.24 14.83 5.17
CA GLY A 149 7.90 14.55 3.90
C GLY A 149 8.09 15.81 3.06
N TRP A 150 7.09 16.69 3.00
CA TRP A 150 7.24 17.98 2.33
C TRP A 150 8.21 18.93 3.03
N SER A 151 8.23 18.93 4.36
CA SER A 151 9.18 19.73 5.14
C SER A 151 10.62 19.26 4.87
N ALA A 152 10.87 17.95 4.92
CA ALA A 152 12.16 17.35 4.60
C ALA A 152 12.57 17.65 3.15
N PHE A 153 11.68 17.45 2.19
CA PHE A 153 11.95 17.75 0.78
C PHE A 153 12.30 19.23 0.58
N LEU A 154 11.56 20.16 1.20
CA LEU A 154 11.85 21.60 1.11
C LEU A 154 13.23 21.96 1.67
N GLU A 155 13.66 21.33 2.76
CA GLU A 155 14.99 21.52 3.35
C GLU A 155 16.10 20.96 2.45
N GLY A 156 15.87 19.82 1.79
CA GLY A 156 16.85 19.13 0.96
C GLY A 156 16.85 19.50 -0.53
N GLU A 157 15.82 20.19 -1.04
CA GLU A 157 15.59 20.39 -2.48
C GLU A 157 16.79 21.01 -3.20
N LYS A 158 17.49 21.93 -2.53
CA LYS A 158 18.63 22.65 -3.10
C LYS A 158 19.83 21.74 -3.35
N GLU A 159 20.09 20.81 -2.42
CA GLU A 159 21.13 19.80 -2.59
C GLU A 159 20.75 18.84 -3.70
N LEU A 160 19.48 18.41 -3.74
CA LEU A 160 18.97 17.53 -4.77
C LEU A 160 19.15 18.14 -6.17
N ARG A 161 18.78 19.42 -6.36
CA ARG A 161 19.04 20.12 -7.63
C ARG A 161 20.53 20.19 -7.97
N ALA A 162 21.39 20.48 -6.99
CA ALA A 162 22.84 20.53 -7.22
C ALA A 162 23.42 19.17 -7.62
N LEU A 163 22.82 18.05 -7.19
CA LEU A 163 23.15 16.71 -7.69
C LEU A 163 22.65 16.51 -9.13
N MET A 164 21.42 16.95 -9.44
CA MET A 164 20.82 16.83 -10.78
C MET A 164 21.58 17.63 -11.86
N ASP A 165 22.22 18.73 -11.48
CA ASP A 165 22.98 19.61 -12.38
C ASP A 165 24.38 19.06 -12.73
N GLN A 166 24.81 17.95 -12.11
CA GLN A 166 26.13 17.37 -12.40
C GLN A 166 26.12 16.66 -13.75
N GLU A 167 27.19 16.87 -14.54
CA GLU A 167 27.30 16.33 -15.89
C GLU A 167 27.43 14.79 -15.90
N ASP A 168 28.07 14.22 -14.89
CA ASP A 168 28.28 12.77 -14.76
C ASP A 168 27.07 12.09 -14.10
N ARG A 169 26.02 11.90 -14.89
CA ARG A 169 24.78 11.27 -14.42
C ARG A 169 24.97 9.82 -13.95
N GLU A 170 25.91 9.10 -14.53
CA GLU A 170 26.18 7.71 -14.16
C GLU A 170 26.81 7.62 -12.77
N ALA A 171 27.78 8.50 -12.47
CA ALA A 171 28.42 8.53 -11.15
C ALA A 171 27.53 9.10 -10.03
N VAL A 172 26.49 9.87 -10.37
CA VAL A 172 25.62 10.56 -9.39
C VAL A 172 24.26 9.88 -9.24
N GLY A 173 23.86 9.00 -10.17
CA GLY A 173 22.53 8.37 -10.19
C GLY A 173 22.14 7.71 -8.87
N GLU A 174 22.98 6.82 -8.32
CA GLU A 174 22.71 6.15 -7.04
C GLU A 174 22.57 7.15 -5.88
N LYS A 175 23.43 8.17 -5.82
CA LYS A 175 23.39 9.21 -4.79
C LYS A 175 22.13 10.07 -4.91
N LEU A 176 21.70 10.37 -6.13
CA LEU A 176 20.51 11.15 -6.41
C LEU A 176 19.26 10.39 -5.95
N VAL A 177 19.15 9.12 -6.31
CA VAL A 177 18.05 8.24 -5.87
C VAL A 177 18.06 8.14 -4.35
N ALA A 178 19.19 7.77 -3.73
CA ALA A 178 19.29 7.64 -2.28
C ALA A 178 18.89 8.93 -1.55
N ARG A 179 19.34 10.10 -2.05
CA ARG A 179 19.00 11.39 -1.44
C ARG A 179 17.51 11.69 -1.59
N CYS A 180 16.92 11.48 -2.75
CA CYS A 180 15.49 11.72 -2.92
C CYS A 180 14.63 10.74 -2.09
N THR A 181 15.03 9.47 -2.01
CA THR A 181 14.40 8.49 -1.12
C THR A 181 14.46 8.94 0.34
N GLU A 182 15.62 9.41 0.81
CA GLU A 182 15.76 9.95 2.17
C GLU A 182 14.79 11.10 2.42
N LEU A 183 14.70 12.05 1.48
CA LEU A 183 13.80 13.22 1.59
C LEU A 183 12.31 12.84 1.58
N LEU A 184 11.93 11.73 0.93
CA LEU A 184 10.55 11.24 0.87
C LEU A 184 10.21 10.25 2.00
N SER A 185 11.21 9.67 2.66
CA SER A 185 11.05 8.65 3.71
C SER A 185 10.17 9.05 4.90
N PRO A 186 10.06 10.33 5.31
CA PRO A 186 9.12 10.71 6.36
C PRO A 186 7.66 10.50 5.95
N ALA A 187 7.35 10.63 4.65
CA ALA A 187 6.02 10.37 4.11
C ALA A 187 5.80 8.88 3.82
N PHE A 188 6.76 8.25 3.12
CA PHE A 188 6.61 6.93 2.54
C PHE A 188 7.65 5.94 3.06
N ALA A 189 7.21 4.76 3.46
CA ALA A 189 8.08 3.62 3.71
C ALA A 189 8.73 3.12 2.42
N ASP A 190 7.99 3.16 1.31
CA ASP A 190 8.47 2.83 -0.03
C ASP A 190 7.69 3.61 -1.10
N VAL A 191 8.40 4.31 -1.98
CA VAL A 191 7.81 5.10 -3.06
C VAL A 191 8.69 5.06 -4.31
N ALA A 192 8.06 4.73 -5.44
CA ALA A 192 8.69 4.84 -6.75
C ALA A 192 8.61 6.28 -7.26
N PHE A 193 9.71 6.79 -7.80
CA PHE A 193 9.76 8.12 -8.38
C PHE A 193 10.75 8.21 -9.54
N GLU A 194 10.56 9.24 -10.37
CA GLU A 194 11.52 9.66 -11.38
C GLU A 194 11.90 11.13 -11.16
N LEU A 195 13.12 11.47 -11.52
CA LEU A 195 13.65 12.83 -11.44
C LEU A 195 14.01 13.33 -12.84
N GLY A 196 13.54 14.53 -13.16
CA GLY A 196 13.70 15.13 -14.49
C GLY A 196 14.04 16.61 -14.44
N HIS A 197 14.39 17.17 -15.60
CA HIS A 197 14.48 18.61 -15.79
C HIS A 197 14.04 18.94 -17.20
N ASN A 198 12.93 19.68 -17.33
CA ASN A 198 12.30 19.94 -18.63
C ASN A 198 12.90 21.16 -19.38
N GLY A 199 13.96 21.75 -18.83
CA GLY A 199 14.63 22.93 -19.37
C GLY A 199 14.28 24.22 -18.61
N GLU A 200 13.14 24.24 -17.91
CA GLU A 200 12.71 25.37 -17.08
C GLU A 200 12.68 25.02 -15.59
N LYS A 201 12.13 23.85 -15.24
CA LYS A 201 11.96 23.37 -13.88
C LYS A 201 12.48 21.94 -13.72
N TYR A 202 12.86 21.63 -12.50
CA TYR A 202 13.13 20.26 -12.07
C TYR A 202 11.81 19.53 -11.88
N GLU A 203 11.80 18.22 -12.03
CA GLU A 203 10.60 17.41 -11.98
C GLU A 203 10.80 16.28 -10.99
N LEU A 204 9.84 16.14 -10.07
CA LEU A 204 9.65 14.94 -9.26
C LEU A 204 8.36 14.29 -9.74
N ILE A 205 8.48 13.10 -10.32
CA ILE A 205 7.35 12.32 -10.82
C ILE A 205 7.15 11.16 -9.84
N LEU A 206 6.06 11.19 -9.09
CA LEU A 206 5.68 10.11 -8.18
C LEU A 206 4.93 9.04 -8.95
N VAL A 207 5.43 7.81 -8.97
CA VAL A 207 4.96 6.74 -9.86
C VAL A 207 4.06 5.77 -9.09
N PRO A 208 2.75 5.64 -9.42
CA PRO A 208 1.86 4.68 -8.78
C PRO A 208 2.13 3.23 -9.19
N GLU A 209 2.85 2.97 -10.27
CA GLU A 209 3.18 1.65 -10.80
C GLU A 209 1.93 0.84 -11.17
N GLY A 210 0.94 1.51 -11.75
CA GLY A 210 -0.37 0.92 -12.06
C GLY A 210 -1.22 0.57 -10.82
N ASP A 211 -0.73 0.80 -9.60
CA ASP A 211 -1.47 0.53 -8.37
C ASP A 211 -2.44 1.69 -8.08
N ARG A 212 -3.74 1.43 -8.29
CA ARG A 212 -4.81 2.39 -8.03
C ARG A 212 -4.90 2.79 -6.56
N THR A 213 -4.45 1.96 -5.63
CA THR A 213 -4.41 2.29 -4.20
C THR A 213 -3.27 3.29 -3.91
N ARG A 214 -2.12 3.19 -4.59
CA ARG A 214 -1.04 4.20 -4.57
C ARG A 214 -1.48 5.53 -5.15
N LEU A 215 -2.23 5.51 -6.26
CA LEU A 215 -2.68 6.74 -6.91
C LEU A 215 -3.38 7.70 -5.93
N PHE A 216 -4.30 7.21 -5.10
CA PHE A 216 -4.97 8.06 -4.09
C PHE A 216 -3.97 8.68 -3.11
N GLN A 217 -3.01 7.89 -2.63
CA GLN A 217 -1.99 8.31 -1.69
C GLN A 217 -1.06 9.38 -2.30
N LEU A 218 -0.59 9.15 -3.53
CA LEU A 218 0.29 10.07 -4.25
C LEU A 218 -0.44 11.36 -4.64
N ALA A 219 -1.70 11.27 -5.07
CA ALA A 219 -2.55 12.43 -5.33
C ALA A 219 -2.75 13.27 -4.06
N TYR A 220 -3.00 12.62 -2.92
CA TYR A 220 -3.13 13.31 -1.64
C TYR A 220 -1.84 14.06 -1.26
N PHE A 221 -0.69 13.42 -1.44
CA PHE A 221 0.61 14.01 -1.14
C PHE A 221 0.90 15.20 -2.08
N GLN A 222 0.73 15.02 -3.40
CA GLN A 222 0.97 16.06 -4.41
C GLN A 222 0.07 17.29 -4.25
N LYS A 223 -1.17 17.13 -3.82
CA LYS A 223 -2.08 18.27 -3.56
C LYS A 223 -1.56 19.23 -2.49
N ARG A 224 -0.62 18.78 -1.66
CA ARG A 224 -0.09 19.52 -0.49
C ARG A 224 1.30 20.09 -0.69
N VAL A 225 1.78 20.14 -1.93
CA VAL A 225 3.09 20.70 -2.25
C VAL A 225 3.22 22.13 -1.70
N PRO A 226 4.27 22.43 -0.92
CA PRO A 226 4.59 23.78 -0.49
C PRO A 226 4.73 24.73 -1.68
N LYS A 227 4.13 25.92 -1.60
CA LYS A 227 4.13 26.90 -2.69
C LYS A 227 5.55 27.33 -3.09
N GLU A 228 6.47 27.30 -2.15
CA GLU A 228 7.89 27.61 -2.29
C GLU A 228 8.61 26.67 -3.28
N LEU A 229 8.14 25.43 -3.41
CA LEU A 229 8.71 24.47 -4.36
C LEU A 229 8.26 24.75 -5.79
N LEU A 230 7.05 25.27 -5.98
CA LEU A 230 6.41 25.41 -7.29
C LEU A 230 7.14 26.39 -8.22
N ASP A 231 8.02 27.25 -7.70
CA ASP A 231 8.86 28.13 -8.52
C ASP A 231 9.94 27.35 -9.28
N LYS A 232 10.45 26.26 -8.71
CA LYS A 232 11.59 25.49 -9.26
C LYS A 232 11.24 24.07 -9.66
N TRP A 233 10.16 23.53 -9.09
CA TRP A 233 9.79 22.13 -9.23
C TRP A 233 8.40 21.97 -9.84
N ASN A 234 8.28 21.01 -10.75
CA ASN A 234 7.02 20.37 -11.09
C ASN A 234 6.91 19.09 -10.27
N ILE A 235 5.84 18.97 -9.49
CA ILE A 235 5.52 17.75 -8.74
C ILE A 235 4.35 17.07 -9.45
N LEU A 236 4.63 15.92 -10.04
CA LEU A 236 3.73 15.17 -10.90
C LEU A 236 3.39 13.82 -10.26
N VAL A 237 2.23 13.28 -10.60
CA VAL A 237 1.82 11.91 -10.24
C VAL A 237 1.56 11.15 -11.51
N GLY A 238 2.22 10.01 -11.65
CA GLY A 238 2.23 9.19 -12.85
C GLY A 238 3.11 9.76 -13.96
N ARG A 239 3.64 8.85 -14.79
CA ARG A 239 4.41 9.24 -15.98
C ARG A 239 3.54 10.07 -16.92
N THR A 240 4.09 11.18 -17.40
CA THR A 240 3.45 12.00 -18.43
C THR A 240 3.75 11.45 -19.82
N ARG A 241 2.75 11.53 -20.71
CA ARG A 241 2.90 11.14 -22.12
C ARG A 241 4.15 11.76 -22.75
N SER A 242 4.90 10.94 -23.49
CA SER A 242 5.99 11.37 -24.36
C SER A 242 5.80 10.85 -25.79
N SER A 243 6.38 11.55 -26.78
CA SER A 243 6.31 11.16 -28.21
C SER A 243 7.70 10.99 -28.79
N GLY A 244 7.88 10.04 -29.71
CA GLY A 244 9.16 9.80 -30.38
C GLY A 244 10.24 9.25 -29.45
N PHE A 245 9.85 8.44 -28.46
CA PHE A 245 10.75 7.76 -27.54
C PHE A 245 11.03 6.33 -28.00
N GLY A 246 12.11 5.74 -27.50
CA GLY A 246 12.43 4.32 -27.67
C GLY A 246 12.87 3.72 -26.35
N LEU A 247 12.48 2.48 -26.09
CA LEU A 247 12.84 1.74 -24.88
C LEU A 247 13.96 0.76 -25.21
N ARG A 248 15.11 0.96 -24.54
CA ARG A 248 16.23 0.02 -24.55
C ARG A 248 16.31 -0.69 -23.21
N MET A 249 15.91 -1.95 -23.18
CA MET A 249 15.86 -2.72 -21.94
C MET A 249 16.10 -4.20 -22.23
N ASN A 250 16.90 -4.87 -21.40
CA ASN A 250 17.15 -6.31 -21.50
C ASN A 250 17.62 -6.77 -22.89
N GLY A 251 18.44 -5.96 -23.56
CA GLY A 251 18.93 -6.23 -24.92
C GLY A 251 17.91 -5.99 -26.05
N GLN A 252 16.70 -5.54 -25.73
CA GLN A 252 15.68 -5.13 -26.71
C GLN A 252 15.82 -3.62 -27.02
N ASP A 253 15.45 -3.22 -28.24
CA ASP A 253 15.34 -1.82 -28.68
C ASP A 253 14.02 -1.65 -29.45
N ILE A 254 13.00 -1.17 -28.74
CA ILE A 254 11.61 -1.12 -29.19
C ILE A 254 11.12 0.32 -29.15
N THR A 255 10.49 0.78 -30.23
CA THR A 255 9.75 2.05 -30.26
C THR A 255 8.25 1.78 -30.30
N PRO A 256 7.40 2.75 -29.94
CA PRO A 256 5.94 2.59 -30.04
C PRO A 256 5.46 2.21 -31.45
N GLU A 257 6.15 2.64 -32.50
CA GLU A 257 5.83 2.29 -33.90
C GLU A 257 6.04 0.80 -34.22
N ASP A 258 6.88 0.10 -33.46
CA ASP A 258 7.10 -1.35 -33.60
C ASP A 258 5.96 -2.20 -33.04
N VAL A 259 5.04 -1.58 -32.29
CA VAL A 259 3.95 -2.26 -31.60
C VAL A 259 2.64 -2.00 -32.34
N GLN A 260 2.10 -3.06 -32.95
CA GLN A 260 0.77 -3.05 -33.56
C GLN A 260 -0.29 -3.23 -32.47
N VAL A 261 -1.37 -2.46 -32.57
CA VAL A 261 -2.45 -2.37 -31.60
C VAL A 261 -3.79 -2.49 -32.32
N TRP A 262 -4.59 -3.47 -31.92
CA TRP A 262 -6.02 -3.54 -32.25
C TRP A 262 -6.80 -3.06 -31.04
N ALA A 263 -7.12 -1.77 -31.06
CA ALA A 263 -7.84 -1.08 -30.00
C ALA A 263 -9.36 -1.14 -30.26
N GLU A 264 -10.13 -1.40 -29.22
CA GLU A 264 -11.59 -1.26 -29.24
C GLU A 264 -12.10 -0.44 -28.07
N LYS A 265 -13.13 0.36 -28.33
CA LYS A 265 -13.87 1.07 -27.28
C LYS A 265 -14.80 0.10 -26.57
N THR A 266 -14.64 -0.02 -25.25
CA THR A 266 -15.55 -0.83 -24.42
C THR A 266 -16.85 -0.06 -24.13
N PRO A 267 -17.94 -0.74 -23.69
CA PRO A 267 -19.22 -0.09 -23.40
C PRO A 267 -19.13 1.07 -22.40
N ASP A 268 -18.19 1.02 -21.45
CA ASP A 268 -18.02 1.99 -20.36
C ASP A 268 -16.99 3.09 -20.69
N ASN A 269 -16.80 3.38 -21.99
CA ASN A 269 -15.78 4.32 -22.50
C ASN A 269 -14.35 3.96 -22.06
N GLY A 270 -14.06 2.68 -21.88
CA GLY A 270 -12.70 2.18 -21.71
C GLY A 270 -12.15 1.61 -23.01
N LEU A 271 -11.05 0.88 -22.87
CA LEU A 271 -10.17 0.46 -23.95
C LEU A 271 -9.81 -1.01 -23.78
N GLY A 272 -10.21 -1.81 -24.76
CA GLY A 272 -9.74 -3.17 -24.95
C GLY A 272 -8.54 -3.17 -25.88
N LEU A 273 -7.41 -3.73 -25.43
CA LEU A 273 -6.17 -3.73 -26.19
C LEU A 273 -5.72 -5.15 -26.54
N ARG A 274 -5.44 -5.37 -27.82
CA ARG A 274 -4.66 -6.52 -28.29
C ARG A 274 -3.41 -5.99 -28.98
N LEU A 275 -2.23 -6.42 -28.53
CA LEU A 275 -0.95 -5.90 -29.03
C LEU A 275 -0.09 -7.01 -29.62
N TYR A 276 0.63 -6.69 -30.69
CA TYR A 276 1.64 -7.57 -31.28
C TYR A 276 2.91 -6.76 -31.59
N CYS A 277 4.07 -7.29 -31.22
CA CYS A 277 5.36 -6.71 -31.58
C CYS A 277 6.27 -7.80 -32.13
N GLU A 278 6.59 -7.74 -33.43
CA GLU A 278 7.43 -8.74 -34.10
C GLU A 278 8.83 -8.86 -33.46
N LYS A 279 9.40 -7.72 -33.04
CA LYS A 279 10.71 -7.68 -32.37
C LYS A 279 10.71 -8.41 -31.02
N LEU A 280 9.58 -8.44 -30.33
CA LEU A 280 9.43 -9.13 -29.04
C LEU A 280 8.98 -10.59 -29.19
N ALA A 281 8.61 -11.04 -30.39
CA ALA A 281 8.12 -12.41 -30.60
C ALA A 281 9.12 -13.52 -30.21
N PRO A 282 10.45 -13.37 -30.39
CA PRO A 282 11.41 -14.32 -29.84
C PRO A 282 11.37 -14.35 -28.32
N LEU A 283 11.40 -13.18 -27.67
CA LEU A 283 11.40 -13.06 -26.22
C LEU A 283 10.10 -13.56 -25.59
N TRP A 284 8.96 -13.37 -26.28
CA TRP A 284 7.65 -13.86 -25.83
C TRP A 284 7.61 -15.37 -25.61
N ARG A 285 8.41 -16.14 -26.36
CA ARG A 285 8.50 -17.60 -26.21
C ARG A 285 9.42 -18.02 -25.05
N GLU A 286 10.27 -17.12 -24.58
CA GLU A 286 11.27 -17.38 -23.54
C GLU A 286 10.80 -16.85 -22.18
N ASP A 287 10.33 -15.60 -22.14
CA ASP A 287 9.92 -14.90 -20.92
C ASP A 287 8.78 -13.91 -21.20
N GLN A 288 7.54 -14.37 -20.99
CA GLN A 288 6.35 -13.54 -21.16
C GLN A 288 6.29 -12.37 -20.18
N ASN A 289 6.76 -12.54 -18.94
CA ASN A 289 6.73 -11.51 -17.91
C ASN A 289 7.59 -10.32 -18.32
N GLN A 290 8.75 -10.59 -18.92
CA GLN A 290 9.63 -9.54 -19.42
C GLN A 290 9.02 -8.77 -20.60
N VAL A 291 8.30 -9.45 -21.50
CA VAL A 291 7.57 -8.79 -22.60
C VAL A 291 6.42 -7.94 -22.07
N TYR A 292 5.64 -8.43 -21.10
CA TYR A 292 4.61 -7.64 -20.45
C TYR A 292 5.20 -6.37 -19.83
N ASN A 293 6.31 -6.48 -19.09
CA ASN A 293 6.99 -5.32 -18.50
C ASN A 293 7.38 -4.27 -19.58
N ILE A 294 7.99 -4.70 -20.68
CA ILE A 294 8.33 -3.81 -21.81
C ILE A 294 7.08 -3.11 -22.36
N ILE A 295 6.02 -3.88 -22.64
CA ILE A 295 4.79 -3.33 -23.23
C ILE A 295 4.09 -2.36 -22.29
N TYR A 296 4.01 -2.66 -20.98
CA TYR A 296 3.42 -1.74 -20.00
C TYR A 296 4.20 -0.42 -19.91
N ILE A 297 5.54 -0.46 -19.87
CA ILE A 297 6.36 0.77 -19.89
C ILE A 297 6.09 1.60 -21.15
N LEU A 298 6.03 0.95 -22.32
CA LEU A 298 5.73 1.64 -23.59
C LEU A 298 4.32 2.24 -23.58
N LEU A 299 3.32 1.51 -23.05
CA LEU A 299 1.94 1.94 -22.96
C LEU A 299 1.78 3.15 -22.02
N ASP A 300 2.38 3.10 -20.84
CA ASP A 300 2.37 4.19 -19.87
C ASP A 300 3.02 5.44 -20.44
N GLN A 301 4.10 5.30 -21.22
CA GLN A 301 4.73 6.43 -21.89
C GLN A 301 3.91 6.96 -23.08
N ALA A 302 3.16 6.10 -23.78
CA ALA A 302 2.35 6.49 -24.92
C ALA A 302 1.05 7.20 -24.52
N LEU A 303 0.39 6.77 -23.44
CA LEU A 303 -0.87 7.36 -22.95
C LEU A 303 -0.66 8.35 -21.80
N GLY A 304 0.40 8.19 -21.02
CA GLY A 304 0.47 8.62 -19.63
C GLY A 304 -0.06 7.52 -18.71
N GLU A 305 0.60 7.30 -17.58
CA GLU A 305 0.31 6.18 -16.67
C GLU A 305 -1.10 6.28 -16.08
N LEU A 306 -1.52 7.49 -15.67
CA LEU A 306 -2.85 7.68 -15.10
C LEU A 306 -3.95 7.49 -16.14
N ALA A 307 -3.71 7.94 -17.38
CA ALA A 307 -4.61 7.67 -18.49
C ALA A 307 -4.69 6.17 -18.83
N ALA A 308 -3.56 5.45 -18.79
CA ALA A 308 -3.54 4.00 -18.98
C ALA A 308 -4.37 3.30 -17.88
N MET A 309 -4.16 3.65 -16.60
CA MET A 309 -4.96 3.16 -15.47
C MET A 309 -6.45 3.53 -15.57
N ARG A 310 -6.78 4.63 -16.26
CA ARG A 310 -8.14 5.13 -16.42
C ARG A 310 -8.87 4.49 -17.59
N TYR A 311 -8.21 4.15 -18.69
CA TYR A 311 -8.91 3.69 -19.88
C TYR A 311 -8.69 2.21 -20.18
N VAL A 312 -7.55 1.63 -19.84
CA VAL A 312 -7.24 0.25 -20.22
C VAL A 312 -8.02 -0.71 -19.33
N ASP A 313 -9.06 -1.33 -19.89
CA ASP A 313 -9.89 -2.31 -19.17
C ASP A 313 -9.27 -3.72 -19.25
N TYR A 314 -8.65 -4.04 -20.39
CA TYR A 314 -7.88 -5.27 -20.57
C TYR A 314 -6.80 -5.11 -21.65
N LEU A 315 -5.76 -5.93 -21.54
CA LEU A 315 -4.60 -5.94 -22.42
C LEU A 315 -4.15 -7.37 -22.68
N ASP A 316 -4.16 -7.78 -23.95
CA ASP A 316 -3.64 -9.06 -24.40
C ASP A 316 -2.44 -8.87 -25.32
N ILE A 317 -1.35 -9.58 -25.04
CA ILE A 317 -0.19 -9.65 -25.95
C ILE A 317 -0.34 -10.91 -26.80
N LEU A 318 -0.31 -10.72 -28.12
CA LEU A 318 -0.54 -11.76 -29.12
C LEU A 318 0.77 -12.40 -29.58
N ASP A 319 0.69 -13.68 -29.95
CA ASP A 319 1.78 -14.44 -30.55
C ASP A 319 1.94 -14.19 -32.06
N ALA A 320 0.87 -13.76 -32.72
CA ALA A 320 0.79 -13.40 -34.13
C ALA A 320 -0.20 -12.25 -34.33
N PRO A 321 -0.06 -11.45 -35.41
CA PRO A 321 -1.01 -10.39 -35.72
C PRO A 321 -2.38 -10.95 -36.08
N VAL A 322 -3.45 -10.24 -35.71
CA VAL A 322 -4.83 -10.61 -36.10
C VAL A 322 -5.23 -9.96 -37.43
N GLU A 323 -6.23 -10.54 -38.11
CA GLU A 323 -6.82 -9.95 -39.31
C GLU A 323 -7.57 -8.64 -38.98
N GLY A 324 -7.38 -7.62 -39.81
CA GLY A 324 -7.99 -6.30 -39.66
C GLY A 324 -6.94 -5.18 -39.61
N GLU A 325 -7.37 -3.94 -39.84
CA GLU A 325 -6.51 -2.78 -39.71
C GLU A 325 -6.26 -2.49 -38.22
N GLY A 326 -4.99 -2.53 -37.81
CA GLY A 326 -4.51 -2.06 -36.51
C GLY A 326 -3.89 -0.67 -36.63
N ILE A 327 -3.69 -0.01 -35.50
CA ILE A 327 -2.87 1.20 -35.37
C ILE A 327 -1.55 0.86 -34.70
N THR A 328 -0.57 1.75 -34.76
CA THR A 328 0.65 1.64 -33.94
C THR A 328 0.46 2.28 -32.58
N LEU A 329 1.25 1.88 -31.58
CA LEU A 329 1.08 2.36 -30.19
C LEU A 329 1.25 3.89 -30.06
N ASP A 330 2.08 4.53 -30.87
CA ASP A 330 2.23 6.01 -30.90
C ASP A 330 0.92 6.74 -31.28
N ARG A 331 0.01 6.05 -31.99
CA ARG A 331 -1.29 6.57 -32.41
C ARG A 331 -2.41 6.32 -31.40
N LEU A 332 -2.15 5.53 -30.35
CA LEU A 332 -3.19 5.12 -29.42
C LEU A 332 -3.80 6.31 -28.66
N ALA A 333 -2.97 7.28 -28.26
CA ALA A 333 -3.44 8.49 -27.60
C ALA A 333 -4.43 9.30 -28.47
N ASP A 334 -4.18 9.38 -29.77
CA ASP A 334 -5.07 10.08 -30.71
C ASP A 334 -6.40 9.33 -30.82
N PHE A 335 -6.37 7.99 -30.89
CA PHE A 335 -7.58 7.16 -30.89
C PHE A 335 -8.43 7.36 -29.62
N VAL A 336 -7.82 7.40 -28.45
CA VAL A 336 -8.55 7.65 -27.20
C VAL A 336 -9.18 9.04 -27.20
N ALA A 337 -8.43 10.05 -27.66
CA ALA A 337 -8.87 11.44 -27.73
C ALA A 337 -10.00 11.68 -28.73
N THR A 338 -10.17 10.85 -29.77
CA THR A 338 -11.21 11.05 -30.79
C THR A 338 -12.38 10.07 -30.68
N GLU A 339 -12.12 8.80 -30.38
CA GLU A 339 -13.13 7.74 -30.45
C GLU A 339 -13.64 7.31 -29.07
N VAL A 340 -12.78 7.31 -28.04
CA VAL A 340 -13.09 6.74 -26.73
C VAL A 340 -13.76 7.76 -25.82
N ASP A 341 -13.04 8.82 -25.44
CA ASP A 341 -13.54 9.85 -24.52
C ASP A 341 -12.95 11.24 -24.84
N PRO A 342 -13.46 11.94 -25.88
CA PRO A 342 -12.94 13.25 -26.28
C PRO A 342 -13.08 14.35 -25.22
N GLU A 343 -14.10 14.25 -24.37
CA GLU A 343 -14.38 15.24 -23.33
C GLU A 343 -13.52 15.00 -22.07
N GLY A 344 -13.31 13.73 -21.70
CA GLY A 344 -12.50 13.35 -20.54
C GLY A 344 -10.99 13.28 -20.80
N TRP A 345 -10.56 13.02 -22.03
CA TRP A 345 -9.14 12.88 -22.40
C TRP A 345 -8.23 14.04 -21.95
N PRO A 346 -8.62 15.33 -22.11
CA PRO A 346 -7.77 16.45 -21.68
C PRO A 346 -7.43 16.47 -20.20
N ARG A 347 -8.23 15.79 -19.36
CA ARG A 347 -8.00 15.66 -17.91
C ARG A 347 -7.61 14.24 -17.50
N ALA A 348 -7.33 13.35 -18.44
CA ALA A 348 -7.09 11.93 -18.16
C ALA A 348 -5.91 11.67 -17.23
N ASN A 349 -4.91 12.55 -17.26
CA ASN A 349 -3.71 12.48 -16.43
C ASN A 349 -3.78 13.38 -15.18
N ASP A 350 -4.97 13.87 -14.81
CA ASP A 350 -5.17 14.62 -13.58
C ASP A 350 -5.37 13.65 -12.39
N PRO A 351 -4.42 13.59 -11.43
CA PRO A 351 -4.50 12.68 -10.29
C PRO A 351 -5.67 12.98 -9.35
N GLU A 352 -6.23 14.20 -9.36
CA GLU A 352 -7.41 14.51 -8.54
C GLU A 352 -8.65 13.75 -9.00
N LEU A 353 -8.69 13.28 -10.26
CA LEU A 353 -9.81 12.49 -10.78
C LEU A 353 -9.78 11.01 -10.36
N ALA A 354 -8.79 10.59 -9.59
CA ALA A 354 -8.72 9.23 -9.06
C ALA A 354 -10.03 8.85 -8.32
N GLY A 355 -10.66 9.80 -7.63
CA GLY A 355 -11.93 9.63 -6.91
C GLY A 355 -13.20 9.85 -7.74
N GLU A 356 -13.10 10.17 -9.03
CA GLU A 356 -14.26 10.54 -9.86
C GLU A 356 -14.75 9.41 -10.79
N ARG A 357 -14.02 8.28 -10.87
CA ARG A 357 -14.42 7.12 -11.69
C ARG A 357 -14.95 6.01 -10.80
N TYR A 358 -16.27 5.97 -10.63
CA TYR A 358 -16.97 4.91 -9.91
C TYR A 358 -17.19 3.70 -10.81
N THR A 359 -16.80 2.53 -10.32
CA THR A 359 -17.18 1.23 -10.88
C THR A 359 -18.34 0.68 -10.07
N ALA A 360 -19.48 0.47 -10.74
CA ALA A 360 -20.63 -0.21 -10.14
C ALA A 360 -20.36 -1.72 -10.05
N TYR A 361 -20.88 -2.35 -9.01
CA TYR A 361 -20.83 -3.80 -8.85
C TYR A 361 -22.13 -4.31 -8.24
N GLU A 362 -22.45 -5.55 -8.58
CA GLU A 362 -23.60 -6.27 -8.04
C GLU A 362 -23.13 -7.46 -7.20
N GLY A 363 -23.78 -7.66 -6.06
CA GLY A 363 -23.53 -8.78 -5.16
C GLY A 363 -24.68 -9.77 -5.18
N LYS A 364 -24.42 -10.99 -4.68
CA LYS A 364 -25.44 -12.00 -4.41
C LYS A 364 -25.54 -12.15 -2.89
N PRO A 365 -26.54 -11.52 -2.25
CA PRO A 365 -26.68 -11.57 -0.80
C PRO A 365 -26.73 -13.00 -0.27
N SER A 366 -26.07 -13.23 0.86
CA SER A 366 -26.09 -14.50 1.58
C SER A 366 -27.50 -14.83 2.11
N GLU A 367 -27.89 -16.09 2.03
CA GLU A 367 -29.13 -16.61 2.63
C GLU A 367 -28.93 -17.15 4.06
N LYS A 368 -27.70 -17.13 4.58
CA LYS A 368 -27.38 -17.58 5.95
C LYS A 368 -27.69 -16.46 6.95
N GLU A 369 -28.06 -16.83 8.19
CA GLU A 369 -28.25 -15.87 9.29
C GLU A 369 -26.92 -15.30 9.81
N ASP A 370 -25.85 -16.11 9.84
CA ASP A 370 -24.50 -15.67 10.19
C ASP A 370 -23.68 -15.49 8.91
N TRP A 371 -23.57 -14.23 8.47
CA TRP A 371 -22.90 -13.85 7.24
C TRP A 371 -21.79 -12.83 7.55
N PRO A 372 -20.62 -12.94 6.89
CA PRO A 372 -19.53 -12.00 7.12
C PRO A 372 -19.88 -10.63 6.54
N LEU A 373 -19.35 -9.54 7.11
CA LEU A 373 -19.64 -8.17 6.65
C LEU A 373 -19.55 -8.04 5.12
N ARG A 374 -20.50 -7.30 4.54
CA ARG A 374 -20.73 -7.08 3.11
C ARG A 374 -21.23 -8.31 2.32
N ALA A 375 -21.45 -9.46 2.95
CA ALA A 375 -22.10 -10.59 2.28
C ALA A 375 -23.62 -10.38 2.09
N ASP A 376 -24.20 -9.33 2.65
CA ASP A 376 -25.58 -8.89 2.39
C ASP A 376 -25.69 -7.90 1.21
N VAL A 377 -24.57 -7.42 0.67
CA VAL A 377 -24.53 -6.42 -0.41
C VAL A 377 -25.16 -6.97 -1.68
N TYR A 378 -26.13 -6.24 -2.25
CA TYR A 378 -26.68 -6.52 -3.57
C TYR A 378 -26.23 -5.50 -4.63
N VAL A 379 -25.89 -4.27 -4.24
CA VAL A 379 -25.37 -3.24 -5.15
C VAL A 379 -24.36 -2.35 -4.44
N GLY A 380 -23.34 -1.91 -5.16
CA GLY A 380 -22.41 -0.90 -4.67
C GLY A 380 -21.66 -0.19 -5.78
N VAL A 381 -20.90 0.82 -5.38
CA VAL A 381 -20.01 1.60 -6.24
C VAL A 381 -18.67 1.78 -5.53
N THR A 382 -17.57 1.73 -6.28
CA THR A 382 -16.24 2.00 -5.74
C THR A 382 -15.34 2.72 -6.76
N CYS A 383 -14.54 3.66 -6.29
CA CYS A 383 -13.45 4.27 -7.05
C CYS A 383 -12.14 3.51 -6.91
N CYS A 384 -12.08 2.46 -6.08
CA CYS A 384 -10.87 1.68 -5.82
C CYS A 384 -11.15 0.17 -5.76
N VAL A 385 -11.35 -0.43 -6.94
CA VAL A 385 -11.61 -1.87 -7.09
C VAL A 385 -10.57 -2.77 -6.37
N PRO A 386 -9.24 -2.48 -6.39
CA PRO A 386 -8.28 -3.35 -5.70
C PRO A 386 -8.50 -3.47 -4.20
N LEU A 387 -8.90 -2.39 -3.51
CA LEU A 387 -9.18 -2.45 -2.06
C LEU A 387 -10.40 -3.33 -1.76
N LEU A 388 -11.49 -3.13 -2.51
CA LEU A 388 -12.70 -3.95 -2.36
C LEU A 388 -12.42 -5.42 -2.67
N LYS A 389 -11.70 -5.70 -3.75
CA LYS A 389 -11.33 -7.06 -4.15
C LYS A 389 -10.44 -7.73 -3.10
N GLY A 390 -9.42 -7.03 -2.61
CA GLY A 390 -8.53 -7.53 -1.55
C GLY A 390 -9.32 -7.92 -0.31
N TYR A 391 -10.19 -7.02 0.17
CA TYR A 391 -11.08 -7.31 1.30
C TYR A 391 -11.94 -8.55 1.10
N LEU A 392 -12.66 -8.66 -0.02
CA LEU A 392 -13.54 -9.80 -0.29
C LEU A 392 -12.77 -11.12 -0.46
N GLN A 393 -11.47 -11.06 -0.77
CA GLN A 393 -10.59 -12.22 -0.92
C GLN A 393 -9.80 -12.55 0.36
N GLY A 394 -9.88 -11.70 1.39
CA GLY A 394 -9.03 -11.81 2.58
C GLY A 394 -7.54 -11.56 2.28
N ASP A 395 -7.25 -10.80 1.22
CA ASP A 395 -5.90 -10.40 0.84
C ASP A 395 -5.57 -9.01 1.38
N ASP A 396 -4.65 -8.98 2.33
CA ASP A 396 -4.24 -7.79 3.06
C ASP A 396 -3.06 -7.05 2.40
N TYR A 397 -2.57 -7.49 1.23
CA TYR A 397 -1.38 -6.92 0.57
C TYR A 397 -1.40 -5.39 0.46
N TYR A 398 -2.49 -4.82 -0.09
CA TYR A 398 -2.61 -3.37 -0.26
C TYR A 398 -2.77 -2.64 1.08
N ILE A 399 -3.52 -3.22 2.01
CA ILE A 399 -3.77 -2.59 3.32
C ILE A 399 -2.49 -2.56 4.15
N ASP A 400 -1.72 -3.64 4.17
CA ASP A 400 -0.41 -3.69 4.84
C ASP A 400 0.52 -2.58 4.34
N ARG A 401 0.59 -2.39 3.03
CA ARG A 401 1.42 -1.34 2.42
C ARG A 401 0.95 0.06 2.83
N LEU A 402 -0.34 0.34 2.71
CA LEU A 402 -0.93 1.64 3.06
C LEU A 402 -0.82 1.97 4.55
N HIS A 403 -1.02 0.97 5.40
CA HIS A 403 -0.89 1.09 6.86
C HIS A 403 0.52 1.49 7.28
N ARG A 404 1.58 0.97 6.65
CA ARG A 404 2.96 1.39 6.94
C ARG A 404 3.18 2.89 6.74
N ASP A 405 2.41 3.50 5.84
CA ASP A 405 2.43 4.93 5.56
C ASP A 405 1.37 5.70 6.36
N GLY A 406 0.64 5.08 7.28
CA GLY A 406 -0.40 5.74 8.06
C GLY A 406 -1.68 6.06 7.27
N VAL A 407 -1.88 5.42 6.12
CA VAL A 407 -3.11 5.54 5.32
C VAL A 407 -4.05 4.43 5.74
N VAL A 408 -5.29 4.76 6.13
CA VAL A 408 -6.26 3.76 6.61
C VAL A 408 -7.50 3.73 5.73
N PRO A 409 -7.57 2.80 4.77
CA PRO A 409 -8.82 2.47 4.12
C PRO A 409 -9.77 1.76 5.08
N GLY A 410 -11.03 2.17 5.08
CA GLY A 410 -12.08 1.50 5.83
C GLY A 410 -13.46 1.86 5.33
N PHE A 411 -14.47 1.42 6.06
CA PHE A 411 -15.85 1.76 5.78
C PHE A 411 -16.65 1.93 7.08
N PHE A 412 -17.63 2.81 7.02
CA PHE A 412 -18.70 2.85 8.01
C PHE A 412 -19.82 1.92 7.58
N TYR A 413 -20.43 1.25 8.55
CA TYR A 413 -21.63 0.45 8.31
C TYR A 413 -22.68 0.69 9.39
N TYR A 414 -23.94 0.61 8.99
CA TYR A 414 -25.11 0.96 9.81
C TYR A 414 -26.35 0.19 9.33
N PRO A 415 -27.32 -0.08 10.22
CA PRO A 415 -28.53 -0.80 9.87
C PRO A 415 -29.42 0.06 8.97
N LEU A 416 -30.11 -0.62 8.05
CA LEU A 416 -31.12 -0.03 7.16
C LEU A 416 -32.55 -0.20 7.69
N ASP A 417 -32.71 -0.82 8.87
CA ASP A 417 -34.01 -0.98 9.51
C ASP A 417 -34.72 0.36 9.70
N GLY A 418 -35.94 0.45 9.18
CA GLY A 418 -36.75 1.67 9.23
C GLY A 418 -36.39 2.74 8.19
N ILE A 419 -35.42 2.49 7.31
CA ILE A 419 -35.06 3.40 6.20
C ILE A 419 -35.74 2.93 4.91
N ASP A 420 -36.50 3.84 4.29
CA ASP A 420 -37.14 3.59 2.99
C ASP A 420 -36.07 3.40 1.89
N LYS A 421 -36.23 2.39 1.02
CA LYS A 421 -35.24 2.06 -0.04
C LYS A 421 -34.84 3.24 -0.93
N LYS A 422 -35.78 4.15 -1.19
CA LYS A 422 -35.56 5.37 -1.99
C LYS A 422 -34.68 6.40 -1.28
N ASP A 423 -34.61 6.36 0.04
CA ASP A 423 -33.94 7.36 0.89
C ASP A 423 -32.55 6.88 1.33
N ILE A 424 -32.16 5.62 1.02
CA ILE A 424 -30.85 5.05 1.40
C ILE A 424 -29.69 5.84 0.81
N LEU A 425 -29.77 6.18 -0.49
CA LEU A 425 -28.71 6.95 -1.16
C LEU A 425 -28.65 8.37 -0.60
N ASP A 426 -29.80 9.02 -0.39
CA ASP A 426 -29.88 10.35 0.21
C ASP A 426 -29.29 10.37 1.62
N LEU A 427 -29.54 9.35 2.44
CA LEU A 427 -28.93 9.20 3.75
C LEU A 427 -27.41 9.06 3.65
N ARG A 428 -26.92 8.23 2.73
CA ARG A 428 -25.47 8.04 2.54
C ARG A 428 -24.79 9.35 2.13
N ASP A 429 -25.37 10.09 1.19
CA ASP A 429 -24.86 11.39 0.74
C ASP A 429 -24.88 12.43 1.87
N GLN A 430 -25.93 12.43 2.71
CA GLN A 430 -26.01 13.29 3.89
C GLN A 430 -24.93 12.95 4.94
N LEU A 431 -24.69 11.65 5.19
CA LEU A 431 -23.65 11.19 6.10
C LEU A 431 -22.27 11.59 5.58
N GLU A 432 -22.00 11.38 4.29
CA GLU A 432 -20.76 11.77 3.63
C GLU A 432 -20.50 13.27 3.82
N GLN A 433 -21.46 14.12 3.43
CA GLN A 433 -21.36 15.58 3.54
C GLN A 433 -21.19 16.04 5.00
N ALA A 434 -21.94 15.46 5.93
CA ALA A 434 -21.88 15.82 7.34
C ALA A 434 -20.52 15.46 7.94
N ILE A 435 -19.99 14.27 7.63
CA ILE A 435 -18.68 13.83 8.10
C ILE A 435 -17.58 14.73 7.50
N THR A 436 -17.59 14.96 6.19
CA THR A 436 -16.60 15.84 5.53
C THR A 436 -16.63 17.25 6.12
N ALA A 437 -17.81 17.83 6.32
CA ALA A 437 -17.96 19.16 6.90
C ALA A 437 -17.46 19.22 8.36
N ARG A 438 -17.60 18.12 9.11
CA ARG A 438 -17.19 18.05 10.51
C ARG A 438 -15.70 17.82 10.70
N CYS A 439 -15.10 16.90 9.95
CA CYS A 439 -13.67 16.58 10.06
C CYS A 439 -12.78 17.63 9.38
N GLY A 440 -13.29 18.32 8.36
CA GLY A 440 -12.56 19.32 7.59
C GLY A 440 -11.75 18.73 6.44
N GLU A 441 -11.14 19.63 5.65
CA GLU A 441 -10.41 19.26 4.45
C GLU A 441 -9.17 18.41 4.77
N GLY A 442 -8.96 17.36 3.97
CA GLY A 442 -7.76 16.54 4.06
C GLY A 442 -7.76 15.47 5.14
N ILE A 443 -8.89 15.19 5.77
CA ILE A 443 -9.01 14.08 6.72
C ILE A 443 -9.39 12.77 6.02
N VAL A 444 -10.29 12.84 5.04
CA VAL A 444 -10.90 11.67 4.42
C VAL A 444 -11.11 11.89 2.93
N THR A 445 -10.94 10.83 2.15
CA THR A 445 -11.45 10.72 0.78
C THR A 445 -12.48 9.60 0.75
N PHE A 446 -13.74 9.93 0.48
CA PHE A 446 -14.75 8.90 0.24
C PHE A 446 -14.53 8.28 -1.14
N ILE A 447 -14.60 6.96 -1.19
CA ILE A 447 -14.26 6.17 -2.39
C ILE A 447 -15.42 5.29 -2.85
N GLY A 448 -16.60 5.41 -2.24
CA GLY A 448 -17.77 4.64 -2.62
C GLY A 448 -18.63 4.21 -1.45
N GLY A 449 -19.39 3.15 -1.69
CA GLY A 449 -20.29 2.59 -0.70
C GLY A 449 -21.21 1.56 -1.32
N ALA A 450 -21.96 0.88 -0.46
CA ALA A 450 -22.80 -0.23 -0.86
C ALA A 450 -24.12 -0.23 -0.13
N THR A 451 -25.08 -0.93 -0.72
CA THR A 451 -26.38 -1.21 -0.10
C THR A 451 -26.55 -2.71 -0.05
N GLY A 452 -26.69 -3.22 1.17
CA GLY A 452 -27.07 -4.60 1.43
C GLY A 452 -28.52 -4.75 1.80
N THR A 453 -28.91 -5.99 2.07
CA THR A 453 -30.27 -6.31 2.49
C THR A 453 -30.56 -5.81 3.90
N GLU A 454 -29.53 -5.68 4.75
CA GLU A 454 -29.65 -5.25 6.14
C GLU A 454 -28.80 -4.02 6.45
N LEU A 455 -27.63 -3.87 5.81
CA LEU A 455 -26.66 -2.82 6.12
C LEU A 455 -26.41 -1.84 4.97
N GLY A 456 -26.20 -0.58 5.33
CA GLY A 456 -25.65 0.46 4.46
C GLY A 456 -24.15 0.60 4.71
N TYR A 457 -23.39 0.89 3.65
CA TYR A 457 -21.93 1.01 3.69
C TYR A 457 -21.46 2.31 3.07
N LEU A 458 -20.47 2.96 3.71
CA LEU A 458 -19.81 4.17 3.23
C LEU A 458 -18.29 3.97 3.28
N ASP A 459 -17.66 3.87 2.12
CA ASP A 459 -16.25 3.49 1.95
C ASP A 459 -15.35 4.71 1.86
N PHE A 460 -14.19 4.65 2.50
CA PHE A 460 -13.27 5.78 2.55
C PHE A 460 -11.80 5.37 2.66
N ILE A 461 -10.93 6.34 2.40
CA ILE A 461 -9.53 6.36 2.78
C ILE A 461 -9.36 7.48 3.80
N ALA A 462 -8.95 7.12 5.02
CA ALA A 462 -8.64 8.07 6.08
C ALA A 462 -7.15 8.44 6.00
N TRP A 463 -6.90 9.75 5.91
CA TRP A 463 -5.57 10.34 5.98
C TRP A 463 -5.20 10.69 7.42
N ASP A 464 -6.21 10.82 8.29
CA ASP A 464 -6.11 10.87 9.74
C ASP A 464 -7.34 10.17 10.36
N LEU A 465 -7.15 8.91 10.75
CA LEU A 465 -8.24 8.07 11.26
C LEU A 465 -8.83 8.63 12.56
N ARG A 466 -8.01 9.19 13.46
CA ARG A 466 -8.50 9.67 14.76
C ARG A 466 -9.48 10.81 14.57
N VAL A 467 -9.09 11.82 13.78
CA VAL A 467 -9.96 12.97 13.48
C VAL A 467 -11.22 12.53 12.73
N LEU A 468 -11.11 11.56 11.83
CA LEU A 468 -12.26 11.02 11.12
C LEU A 468 -13.25 10.33 12.07
N LEU A 469 -12.77 9.46 12.97
CA LEU A 469 -13.62 8.74 13.90
C LEU A 469 -14.29 9.67 14.90
N ASP A 470 -13.56 10.67 15.43
CA ASP A 470 -14.14 11.69 16.32
C ASP A 470 -15.31 12.43 15.63
N ALA A 471 -15.13 12.83 14.37
CA ALA A 471 -16.20 13.45 13.58
C ALA A 471 -17.37 12.49 13.30
N ALA A 472 -17.07 11.23 12.95
CA ALA A 472 -18.08 10.23 12.64
C ALA A 472 -18.95 9.90 13.86
N VAL A 473 -18.36 9.77 15.06
CA VAL A 473 -19.10 9.54 16.31
C VAL A 473 -20.16 10.62 16.53
N GLU A 474 -19.79 11.89 16.34
CA GLU A 474 -20.73 12.99 16.52
C GLU A 474 -21.84 13.01 15.45
N VAL A 475 -21.49 12.74 14.19
CA VAL A 475 -22.48 12.68 13.10
C VAL A 475 -23.45 11.52 13.32
N PHE A 476 -22.95 10.33 13.62
CA PHE A 476 -23.80 9.16 13.86
C PHE A 476 -24.69 9.31 15.10
N ALA A 477 -24.23 10.02 16.14
CA ALA A 477 -25.07 10.34 17.30
C ALA A 477 -26.38 11.06 16.91
N GLY A 478 -26.33 11.93 15.89
CA GLY A 478 -27.49 12.62 15.32
C GLY A 478 -28.20 11.90 14.18
N ALA A 479 -27.56 10.89 13.57
CA ALA A 479 -28.10 10.19 12.41
C ALA A 479 -29.32 9.31 12.74
N PRO A 480 -30.26 9.12 11.79
CA PRO A 480 -31.47 8.32 11.97
C PRO A 480 -31.23 6.79 11.86
N VAL A 481 -30.13 6.30 12.41
CA VAL A 481 -29.77 4.87 12.46
C VAL A 481 -29.66 4.42 13.92
N GLN A 482 -30.00 3.16 14.23
CA GLN A 482 -29.97 2.66 15.62
C GLN A 482 -28.55 2.61 16.18
N TRP A 483 -27.63 2.03 15.41
CA TRP A 483 -26.21 1.92 15.72
C TRP A 483 -25.38 2.23 14.48
N ALA A 484 -24.08 2.41 14.65
CA ALA A 484 -23.13 2.56 13.56
C ALA A 484 -21.76 2.09 14.01
N ALA A 485 -20.96 1.58 13.08
CA ALA A 485 -19.63 1.07 13.36
C ALA A 485 -18.64 1.38 12.22
N PHE A 486 -17.36 1.38 12.58
CA PHE A 486 -16.22 1.45 11.69
C PHE A 486 -15.62 0.06 11.49
N HIS A 487 -15.15 -0.23 10.28
CA HIS A 487 -14.35 -1.41 9.96
C HIS A 487 -13.19 -0.98 9.05
N THR A 488 -11.98 -1.46 9.31
CA THR A 488 -10.89 -1.33 8.32
C THR A 488 -11.14 -2.29 7.15
N PHE A 489 -10.57 -2.04 5.98
CA PHE A 489 -10.68 -2.95 4.83
C PHE A 489 -9.86 -4.27 5.00
N ARG A 490 -9.85 -4.88 6.19
CA ARG A 490 -9.33 -6.22 6.47
C ARG A 490 -10.46 -7.19 6.77
N PHE A 491 -10.49 -8.34 6.12
CA PHE A 491 -11.63 -9.26 6.26
C PHE A 491 -11.75 -9.85 7.67
N ASN A 492 -10.64 -10.27 8.27
CA ASN A 492 -10.60 -11.09 9.49
C ASN A 492 -10.46 -10.26 10.79
N VAL A 493 -11.03 -9.06 10.85
CA VAL A 493 -10.98 -8.22 12.06
C VAL A 493 -12.37 -7.79 12.52
N SER A 494 -12.47 -7.38 13.79
CA SER A 494 -13.74 -6.92 14.37
C SER A 494 -14.06 -5.47 14.00
N GLY A 495 -15.35 -5.13 13.98
CA GLY A 495 -15.80 -3.74 13.86
C GLY A 495 -15.72 -2.97 15.18
N ILE A 496 -15.62 -1.65 15.07
CA ILE A 496 -15.51 -0.70 16.18
C ILE A 496 -16.78 0.14 16.24
N GLY A 497 -17.55 0.02 17.32
CA GLY A 497 -18.79 0.78 17.49
C GLY A 497 -18.55 2.30 17.58
N LEU A 498 -19.34 3.06 16.84
CA LEU A 498 -19.36 4.53 16.84
C LEU A 498 -20.63 5.08 17.51
N LYS A 499 -21.72 4.33 17.40
CA LYS A 499 -23.01 4.59 18.05
C LYS A 499 -23.57 3.27 18.55
N GLN A 500 -24.00 3.25 19.81
CA GLN A 500 -24.68 2.10 20.42
C GLN A 500 -26.18 2.29 20.39
N ASP A 501 -26.92 1.17 20.37
CA ASP A 501 -28.36 1.20 20.53
C ASP A 501 -28.71 1.74 21.93
N LYS A 502 -29.83 2.45 22.04
CA LYS A 502 -30.26 3.04 23.31
C LYS A 502 -30.82 2.00 24.30
N GLU A 503 -30.94 0.75 23.88
CA GLU A 503 -31.55 -0.34 24.66
C GLU A 503 -30.53 -1.30 25.32
N GLU A 504 -29.22 -1.03 25.25
CA GLU A 504 -28.18 -1.74 26.03
C GLU A 504 -27.57 -0.91 27.16
#